data_AF-A0A564ZDB7-F1
#
_entry.id   AF-A0A564ZDB7-F1
#
_cell.length_a   1.000
_cell.length_b   1.000
_cell.length_c   1.000
_cell.angle_alpha   90.00
_cell.angle_beta   90.00
_cell.angle_gamma   90.00
#
_symmetry.space_group_name_H-M   'P 1'
#
loop_
_entity.id
_entity.type
_entity.pdbx_description
1 polymer ?
#
loop_
_entity_poly.entity_id
_entity_poly.type
_entity_poly.pdbx_seq_one_letter_code
_entity_poly.pdbx_strand_id
1 'polypeptide(L)'
;MNETKYLWITNIPSKCKEEDVSRVLRRHGDIKTTKTVHHNSCFNLIVEYLDRSSAAKAVRSQNLLKGNTLKVDYCDSFGNPWISSSNRSQSLTTSINQR
;
A
#
# COMPACT_ATOMS: atom_id res chain seq x y z
N MET A 1 6.45 8.16 -11.27
CA MET A 1 5.74 7.79 -10.02
C MET A 1 6.28 8.67 -8.91
N ASN A 2 5.40 9.35 -8.17
CA ASN A 2 5.84 10.24 -7.09
C ASN A 2 6.22 9.39 -5.87
N GLU A 3 7.41 9.61 -5.30
CA GLU A 3 7.79 8.99 -4.02
C GLU A 3 6.84 9.52 -2.94
N THR A 4 6.01 8.63 -2.38
CA THR A 4 5.07 8.97 -1.30
C THR A 4 5.45 8.24 -0.02
N LYS A 5 4.89 8.69 1.10
CA LYS A 5 5.01 8.00 2.39
C LYS A 5 4.07 6.78 2.49
N TYR A 6 3.23 6.58 1.49
CA TYR A 6 2.23 5.52 1.46
C TYR A 6 2.70 4.40 0.54
N LEU A 7 2.75 3.19 1.08
CA LEU A 7 3.14 1.99 0.35
C LEU A 7 1.99 1.01 0.27
N TRP A 8 1.88 0.35 -0.87
CA TRP A 8 1.00 -0.76 -1.14
C TRP A 8 1.78 -2.06 -1.07
N ILE A 9 1.38 -2.94 -0.14
CA ILE A 9 2.02 -4.23 0.09
C ILE A 9 1.09 -5.33 -0.41
N THR A 10 1.64 -6.18 -1.29
CA THR A 10 0.94 -7.34 -1.85
C THR A 10 1.80 -8.59 -1.77
N ASN A 11 1.27 -9.71 -2.26
CA ASN A 11 1.93 -11.02 -2.21
C ASN A 11 2.21 -11.49 -0.77
N ILE A 12 1.32 -11.13 0.16
CA ILE A 12 1.44 -11.50 1.56
C ILE A 12 0.93 -12.95 1.71
N PRO A 13 1.68 -13.84 2.38
CA PRO A 13 1.24 -15.21 2.62
C PRO A 13 -0.05 -15.25 3.45
N SER A 14 -0.98 -16.14 3.12
CA SER A 14 -2.25 -16.31 3.84
C SER A 14 -2.09 -16.69 5.32
N LYS A 15 -0.92 -17.24 5.70
CA LYS A 15 -0.56 -17.57 7.09
C LYS A 15 0.00 -16.37 7.89
N CYS A 16 0.16 -15.21 7.26
CA CYS A 16 0.71 -14.02 7.88
C CYS A 16 -0.39 -12.98 8.12
N LYS A 17 -0.21 -12.18 9.17
CA LYS A 17 -1.12 -11.08 9.52
C LYS A 17 -0.45 -9.72 9.31
N GLU A 18 -1.23 -8.66 9.49
CA GLU A 18 -0.74 -7.28 9.48
C GLU A 18 0.48 -7.08 10.40
N GLU A 19 0.45 -7.66 11.60
CA GLU A 19 1.53 -7.60 12.58
C GLU A 19 2.85 -8.18 12.05
N ASP A 20 2.78 -9.27 11.28
CA ASP A 20 3.95 -9.89 10.67
C ASP A 20 4.59 -8.97 9.62
N VAL A 21 3.75 -8.36 8.78
CA VAL A 21 4.18 -7.47 7.71
C VAL A 21 4.73 -6.17 8.27
N SER A 22 4.02 -5.55 9.22
CA SER A 22 4.45 -4.31 9.88
C SER A 22 5.77 -4.50 10.63
N ARG A 23 5.99 -5.64 11.28
CA ARG A 23 7.27 -5.97 11.91
C ARG A 23 8.43 -6.00 10.92
N VAL A 24 8.26 -6.61 9.74
CA VAL A 24 9.31 -6.62 8.70
C VAL A 24 9.56 -5.21 8.16
N LEU A 25 8.49 -4.42 7.97
CA LEU A 25 8.57 -3.08 7.40
C LEU A 25 9.15 -2.04 8.37
N ARG A 26 8.95 -2.21 9.69
CA ARG A 26 9.52 -1.36 10.73
C ARG A 26 11.05 -1.31 10.73
N ARG A 27 11.73 -2.32 10.16
CA ARG A 27 13.20 -2.30 10.03
C ARG A 27 13.73 -1.16 9.17
N HIS A 28 12.88 -0.59 8.31
CA HIS A 28 13.24 0.49 7.40
C HIS A 28 12.95 1.88 7.95
N GLY A 29 12.14 1.96 9.01
CA GLY A 29 11.74 3.19 9.68
C GLY A 29 10.39 3.07 10.38
N ASP A 30 9.98 4.16 11.02
CA ASP A 30 8.76 4.18 11.82
C ASP A 30 7.49 4.26 10.97
N ILE A 31 6.58 3.34 11.26
CA ILE A 31 5.27 3.24 10.63
C ILE A 31 4.28 4.07 11.45
N LYS A 32 3.61 5.02 10.79
CA LYS A 32 2.57 5.85 11.39
C LYS A 32 1.24 5.12 11.48
N THR A 33 0.82 4.51 10.38
CA THR A 33 -0.44 3.77 10.32
C THR A 33 -0.39 2.66 9.28
N THR A 34 -1.23 1.66 9.49
CA THR A 34 -1.41 0.49 8.64
C THR A 34 -2.90 0.34 8.36
N LYS A 35 -3.25 0.08 7.10
CA LYS A 35 -4.61 -0.14 6.68
C LYS A 35 -4.69 -1.43 5.88
N THR A 36 -5.35 -2.42 6.46
CA THR A 36 -5.60 -3.69 5.82
C THR A 36 -6.64 -3.54 4.71
N VAL A 37 -6.35 -4.11 3.53
CA VAL A 37 -7.25 -4.14 2.38
C VAL A 37 -7.42 -5.58 1.91
N HIS A 38 -8.63 -6.11 2.06
CA HIS A 38 -8.99 -7.42 1.55
C HIS A 38 -9.56 -7.27 0.13
N HIS A 39 -8.97 -7.96 -0.83
CA HIS A 39 -9.48 -7.96 -2.21
C HIS A 39 -9.44 -9.40 -2.76
N ASN A 40 -10.59 -9.95 -3.13
CA ASN A 40 -10.73 -11.30 -3.72
C ASN A 40 -9.98 -12.40 -2.94
N SER A 41 -10.15 -12.45 -1.62
CA SER A 41 -9.47 -13.40 -0.71
C SER A 41 -7.95 -13.21 -0.59
N CYS A 42 -7.37 -12.22 -1.25
CA CYS A 42 -5.98 -11.80 -1.05
C CYS A 42 -5.91 -10.72 0.02
N PHE A 43 -5.02 -10.94 0.99
CA PHE A 43 -4.69 -9.96 2.03
C PHE A 43 -3.63 -8.99 1.48
N ASN A 44 -3.99 -7.72 1.38
CA ASN A 44 -3.10 -6.62 1.01
C ASN A 44 -3.04 -5.61 2.15
N LEU A 45 -2.00 -4.79 2.18
CA LEU A 45 -1.80 -3.81 3.25
C LEU A 45 -1.32 -2.48 2.70
N ILE A 46 -1.91 -1.39 3.15
CA ILE A 46 -1.39 -0.03 2.96
C ILE A 46 -0.60 0.34 4.20
N VAL A 47 0.61 0.88 4.01
CA VAL A 47 1.48 1.33 5.10
C VAL A 47 1.83 2.79 4.91
N GLU A 48 1.57 3.62 5.91
CA GLU A 48 2.06 5.00 5.97
C GLU A 48 3.30 5.06 6.86
N TYR A 49 4.43 5.43 6.29
CA TYR A 49 5.63 5.77 7.06
C TYR A 49 5.57 7.21 7.57
N LEU A 50 6.26 7.49 8.67
CA LEU A 50 6.50 8.87 9.10
C LEU A 50 7.33 9.64 8.06
N ASP A 51 8.38 8.99 7.53
CA ASP A 51 9.30 9.59 6.57
C ASP A 51 9.18 8.98 5.16
N ARG A 52 9.25 9.85 4.13
CA ARG A 52 9.36 9.41 2.73
C ARG A 52 10.62 8.58 2.48
N SER A 53 11.73 8.92 3.12
CA SER A 53 13.00 8.20 2.98
C SER A 53 12.88 6.74 3.44
N SER A 54 12.13 6.50 4.52
CA SER A 54 11.85 5.16 5.05
C SER A 54 10.98 4.35 4.09
N ALA A 55 9.96 5.00 3.51
CA ALA A 55 9.14 4.38 2.47
C ALA A 55 9.99 3.98 1.23
N ALA A 56 10.89 4.87 0.81
CA ALA A 56 11.76 4.60 -0.32
C ALA A 56 12.78 3.48 -0.08
N LYS A 57 13.31 3.38 1.15
CA LYS A 57 14.14 2.23 1.57
C LYS A 57 13.36 0.93 1.50
N ALA A 58 12.12 0.93 1.99
CA ALA A 58 11.28 -0.27 1.99
C ALA A 58 10.97 -0.76 0.57
N VAL A 59 10.70 0.13 -0.38
CA VAL A 59 10.47 -0.21 -1.80
C VAL A 59 11.74 -0.74 -2.47
N ARG A 60 12.89 -0.11 -2.23
CA ARG A 60 14.17 -0.52 -2.81
C ARG A 60 14.73 -1.81 -2.20
N SER A 61 14.21 -2.21 -1.03
CA SER A 61 14.68 -3.39 -0.30
C SER A 61 13.81 -4.61 -0.57
N GLN A 62 14.44 -5.77 -0.64
CA GLN A 62 13.72 -7.03 -0.68
C GLN A 62 13.17 -7.38 0.71
N ASN A 63 11.85 -7.38 0.86
CA ASN A 63 11.16 -7.69 2.11
C ASN A 63 10.73 -9.15 2.12
N LEU A 64 11.47 -9.98 2.85
CA LEU A 64 11.17 -11.41 3.00
C LEU A 64 10.33 -11.64 4.25
N LEU A 65 9.22 -12.36 4.08
CA LEU A 65 8.34 -12.77 5.17
C LEU A 65 8.03 -14.27 5.04
N LYS A 66 8.54 -15.07 5.99
CA LYS A 66 8.38 -16.53 6.04
C LYS A 66 8.72 -17.24 4.71
N GLY A 67 9.77 -16.79 4.04
CA GLY A 67 10.22 -17.34 2.74
C GLY A 67 9.55 -16.74 1.50
N ASN A 68 8.54 -15.87 1.67
CA ASN A 68 7.90 -15.15 0.58
C ASN A 68 8.44 -13.72 0.46
N THR A 69 8.73 -13.29 -0.76
CA THR A 69 9.07 -11.88 -1.04
C THR A 69 7.79 -11.06 -1.14
N LEU A 70 7.63 -10.10 -0.23
CA LEU A 70 6.55 -9.12 -0.28
C LEU A 70 6.79 -8.16 -1.44
N LYS A 71 5.73 -7.88 -2.19
CA LYS A 71 5.75 -6.83 -3.21
C LYS A 71 5.37 -5.50 -2.58
N VAL A 72 6.20 -4.50 -2.78
CA VAL A 72 6.06 -3.17 -2.18
C VAL A 72 6.09 -2.13 -3.30
N ASP A 73 4.97 -1.44 -3.47
CA ASP A 73 4.78 -0.40 -4.47
C ASP A 73 4.38 0.92 -3.80
N TYR A 74 4.59 2.06 -4.48
CA TYR A 74 4.11 3.34 -3.99
C TYR A 74 2.60 3.49 -4.23
N CYS A 75 1.89 4.00 -3.22
CA CYS A 75 0.53 4.52 -3.39
C CYS A 75 0.57 5.95 -3.92
N ASP A 76 -0.61 6.43 -4.34
CA ASP A 76 -0.82 7.86 -4.58
C ASP A 76 -0.68 8.67 -3.28
N SER A 77 -0.58 9.99 -3.42
CA SER A 77 -0.42 11.00 -2.38
C SER A 77 -1.47 10.91 -1.25
N PHE A 78 -2.62 10.29 -1.54
CA PHE A 78 -3.74 10.08 -0.63
C PHE A 78 -3.78 8.68 0.02
N GLY A 79 -2.76 7.84 -0.22
CA GLY A 79 -2.73 6.47 0.30
C GLY A 79 -3.62 5.49 -0.45
N ASN A 80 -4.05 5.84 -1.66
CA ASN A 80 -4.81 4.94 -2.53
C ASN A 80 -3.86 4.16 -3.46
N PRO A 81 -3.98 2.83 -3.54
CA PRO A 81 -3.21 2.04 -4.49
C PRO A 81 -3.68 2.32 -5.91
N TRP A 82 -2.75 2.41 -6.86
CA TRP A 82 -3.07 2.62 -8.27
C TRP A 82 -3.96 1.50 -8.84
N ILE A 83 -3.86 0.29 -8.26
CA ILE A 83 -4.66 -0.89 -8.61
C ILE A 83 -6.15 -0.67 -8.30
N SER A 84 -6.54 0.27 -7.44
CA SER A 84 -7.96 0.61 -7.25
C SER A 84 -8.60 1.25 -8.50
N SER A 85 -7.80 1.57 -9.53
CA SER A 85 -8.27 2.20 -10.76
C SER A 85 -8.88 1.21 -11.76
N SER A 86 -8.72 -0.10 -11.59
CA SER A 86 -9.31 -1.09 -12.50
C SER A 86 -10.83 -1.28 -12.33
N ASN A 87 -11.47 -0.50 -11.45
CA ASN A 87 -12.94 -0.34 -11.46
C ASN A 87 -13.40 1.13 -11.58
N ARG A 88 -12.51 2.08 -11.96
CA ARG A 88 -12.94 3.42 -12.41
C ARG A 88 -13.25 3.41 -13.91
N SER A 89 -14.22 2.60 -14.29
CA SER A 89 -15.05 2.85 -15.47
C SER A 89 -16.40 3.38 -14.97
N GLN A 90 -16.39 4.60 -14.44
CA GLN A 90 -17.51 5.52 -14.19
C GLN A 90 -16.87 6.78 -13.58
N SER A 91 -16.04 7.48 -14.35
CA SER A 91 -16.44 8.62 -15.18
C SER A 91 -17.34 9.61 -14.43
N LEU A 92 -16.73 10.76 -14.12
CA LEU A 92 -17.37 12.07 -14.00
C LEU A 92 -18.67 12.16 -14.81
N THR A 93 -19.76 12.53 -14.15
CA THR A 93 -20.73 13.44 -14.76
C THR A 93 -21.04 14.54 -13.74
N THR A 94 -20.30 15.64 -13.87
CA THR A 94 -20.75 16.96 -13.47
C THR A 94 -22.06 17.24 -14.23
N SER A 95 -23.18 17.26 -13.54
CA SER A 95 -24.38 17.93 -14.04
C SER A 95 -24.59 19.18 -13.19
N ILE A 96 -23.90 20.24 -13.58
CA ILE A 96 -24.42 21.60 -13.40
C ILE A 96 -25.70 21.65 -14.23
N ASN A 97 -26.83 21.89 -13.59
CA ASN A 97 -27.98 22.48 -14.27
C ASN A 97 -28.43 23.69 -13.45
N GLN A 98 -28.12 24.86 -14.03
CA GLN A 98 -28.79 26.11 -13.76
C GLN A 98 -30.23 26.01 -14.27
N ARG A 99 -31.21 26.35 -13.43
CA ARG A 99 -32.30 27.28 -13.76
C ARG A 99 -33.14 27.59 -12.53
#